data_AF-A0A1A7RDS1-F1
#
_entry.id   AF-A0A1A7RDS1-F1
#
_cell.length_a   1.000
_cell.length_b   1.000
_cell.length_c   1.000
_cell.angle_alpha   90.00
_cell.angle_beta   90.00
_cell.angle_gamma   90.00
#
_symmetry.space_group_name_H-M   'P 1'
#
loop_
_entity.id
_entity.type
_entity.pdbx_description
1 polymer ?
#
loop_
_entity_poly.entity_id
_entity_poly.type
_entity_poly.pdbx_seq_one_letter_code
_entity_poly.pdbx_strand_id
1 'polypeptide(L)'
;MLNYLPPLIKLLKLESFKWRMLTQGEITMCREVFGDLIDYQQVKIMNHPFLPWQASNVVMAPSGYIHARNLLYKDDYSQERLGYRALFIHEMAHVYQHQKNINVLVFGAILQLAYFCSFKKYNPYHYQLKPNKAYFDYNIEQQGDIARDIYLKRIENIILMKESIH
;
A
#
# COMPACT_ATOMS: atom_id res chain seq x y z
N MET A 1 5.30 3.99 -40.32
CA MET A 1 4.27 2.92 -40.26
C MET A 1 4.36 2.23 -38.90
N LEU A 2 3.50 2.57 -37.95
CA LEU A 2 3.31 1.82 -36.70
C LEU A 2 1.79 1.63 -36.48
N ASN A 3 1.13 0.87 -37.37
CA ASN A 3 -0.33 0.66 -37.34
C ASN A 3 -0.74 -0.76 -36.86
N TYR A 4 0.09 -1.46 -36.09
CA TYR A 4 -0.19 -2.83 -35.63
C TYR A 4 -0.23 -3.01 -34.09
N LEU A 5 -0.41 -1.93 -33.32
CA LEU A 5 -0.66 -1.97 -31.87
C LEU A 5 -2.12 -2.14 -31.37
N PRO A 6 -3.21 -2.12 -32.17
CA PRO A 6 -4.58 -2.14 -31.62
C PRO A 6 -4.96 -3.36 -30.76
N PRO A 7 -4.60 -4.62 -31.11
CA PRO A 7 -5.04 -5.77 -30.31
C PRO A 7 -4.34 -5.83 -28.94
N LEU A 8 -3.09 -5.36 -28.85
CA LEU A 8 -2.36 -5.31 -27.58
C LEU A 8 -2.93 -4.23 -26.66
N ILE A 9 -3.27 -3.05 -27.20
CA ILE A 9 -3.92 -1.96 -26.45
C ILE A 9 -5.26 -2.42 -25.85
N LYS A 10 -6.05 -3.15 -26.64
CA LYS A 10 -7.34 -3.71 -26.21
C LYS A 10 -7.18 -4.85 -25.20
N LEU A 11 -6.19 -5.73 -25.39
CA LEU A 11 -5.86 -6.82 -24.47
C LEU A 11 -5.42 -6.30 -23.09
N LEU A 12 -4.57 -5.27 -23.08
CA LEU A 12 -4.09 -4.61 -21.86
C LEU A 12 -5.10 -3.60 -21.29
N LYS A 13 -6.24 -3.39 -21.95
CA LYS A 13 -7.29 -2.43 -21.57
C LYS A 13 -6.78 -1.00 -21.36
N LEU A 14 -5.73 -0.61 -22.09
CA LEU A 14 -5.07 0.69 -21.93
C LEU A 14 -5.99 1.87 -22.30
N GLU A 15 -7.03 1.65 -23.11
CA GLU A 15 -8.04 2.67 -23.42
C GLU A 15 -8.80 3.16 -22.19
N SER A 16 -8.89 2.33 -21.15
CA SER A 16 -9.55 2.66 -19.88
C SER A 16 -8.57 3.04 -18.78
N PHE A 17 -7.27 3.15 -19.10
CA PHE A 17 -6.24 3.47 -18.12
C PHE A 17 -6.42 4.89 -17.59
N LYS A 18 -6.37 5.01 -16.27
CA LYS A 18 -6.44 6.22 -15.50
C LYS A 18 -5.32 6.19 -14.47
N TRP A 19 -4.72 7.35 -14.28
CA TRP A 19 -3.85 7.58 -13.15
C TRP A 19 -4.10 8.98 -12.61
N ARG A 20 -3.79 9.17 -11.33
CA ARG A 20 -3.85 10.47 -10.67
C ARG A 20 -2.84 10.57 -9.55
N MET A 21 -2.55 11.81 -9.16
CA MET A 21 -1.86 12.10 -7.90
C MET A 21 -2.83 11.95 -6.72
N LEU A 22 -2.27 11.96 -5.50
CA LEU A 22 -3.06 12.03 -4.28
C LEU A 22 -3.92 13.30 -4.23
N THR A 23 -5.15 13.19 -3.73
CA THR A 23 -5.97 14.36 -3.42
C THR A 23 -5.47 15.03 -2.14
N GLN A 24 -5.87 16.28 -1.91
CA GLN A 24 -5.55 16.94 -0.65
C GLN A 24 -6.16 16.22 0.57
N GLY A 25 -7.35 15.63 0.40
CA GLY A 25 -8.00 14.82 1.44
C GLY A 25 -7.18 13.58 1.80
N GLU A 26 -6.65 12.87 0.79
CA GLU A 26 -5.79 11.71 0.98
C GLU A 26 -4.47 12.07 1.64
N ILE A 27 -3.83 13.17 1.24
CA ILE A 27 -2.60 13.65 1.86
C ILE A 27 -2.84 13.96 3.33
N THR A 28 -3.90 14.72 3.65
CA THR A 28 -4.25 15.05 5.04
C THR A 28 -4.50 13.78 5.86
N MET A 29 -5.26 12.82 5.31
CA MET A 29 -5.53 11.54 5.95
C MET A 29 -4.24 10.73 6.20
N CYS A 30 -3.31 10.72 5.25
CA CYS A 30 -2.02 10.03 5.43
C CYS A 30 -1.13 10.72 6.46
N ARG A 31 -1.14 12.06 6.53
CA ARG A 31 -0.33 12.82 7.49
C ARG A 31 -0.68 12.52 8.94
N GLU A 32 -1.93 12.13 9.23
CA GLU A 32 -2.32 11.67 10.58
C GLU A 32 -1.51 10.46 11.07
N VAL A 33 -1.03 9.63 10.13
CA VAL A 33 -0.29 8.39 10.41
C VAL A 33 1.20 8.57 10.17
N PHE A 34 1.57 9.15 9.03
CA PHE A 34 2.95 9.18 8.55
C PHE A 34 3.60 10.57 8.66
N GLY A 35 2.90 11.61 9.13
CA GLY A 35 3.47 12.96 9.19
C GLY A 35 4.05 13.40 7.84
N ASP A 36 5.28 13.91 7.82
CA ASP A 36 5.99 14.26 6.58
C ASP A 36 7.03 13.20 6.16
N LEU A 37 6.89 11.96 6.64
CA LEU A 37 7.82 10.85 6.34
C LEU A 37 7.72 10.33 4.90
N ILE A 38 6.66 10.69 4.19
CA ILE A 38 6.40 10.30 2.81
C ILE A 38 6.43 11.57 1.95
N ASP A 39 7.19 11.53 0.86
CA ASP A 39 7.02 12.50 -0.22
C ASP A 39 5.75 12.16 -1.01
N TYR A 40 4.65 12.77 -0.58
CA TYR A 40 3.32 12.57 -1.16
C TYR A 40 3.22 13.01 -2.62
N GLN A 41 4.09 13.92 -3.09
CA GLN A 41 4.04 14.44 -4.46
C GLN A 41 4.50 13.39 -5.49
N GLN A 42 5.29 12.42 -5.06
CA GLN A 42 5.76 11.33 -5.92
C GLN A 42 4.74 10.19 -6.05
N VAL A 43 3.70 10.16 -5.22
CA VAL A 43 2.75 9.05 -5.15
C VAL A 43 1.69 9.17 -6.23
N LYS A 44 1.50 8.08 -6.99
CA LYS A 44 0.48 7.95 -8.03
C LYS A 44 -0.43 6.77 -7.75
N ILE A 45 -1.71 6.93 -8.06
CA ILE A 45 -2.70 5.86 -8.03
C ILE A 45 -3.10 5.55 -9.47
N MET A 46 -3.11 4.27 -9.82
CA MET A 46 -3.42 3.77 -11.15
C MET A 46 -4.55 2.76 -11.07
N ASN A 47 -5.49 2.80 -12.02
CA ASN A 47 -6.58 1.83 -12.14
C ASN A 47 -6.15 0.53 -12.85
N HIS A 48 -4.88 0.15 -12.70
CA HIS A 48 -4.24 -0.95 -13.42
C HIS A 48 -3.58 -1.90 -12.42
N PRO A 49 -3.79 -3.23 -12.56
CA PRO A 49 -3.14 -4.18 -11.68
C PRO A 49 -1.61 -4.15 -11.85
N PHE A 50 -0.87 -4.37 -10.77
CA PHE A 50 0.58 -4.54 -10.83
C PHE A 50 0.97 -5.87 -11.50
N LEU A 51 0.26 -6.95 -11.18
CA LEU A 51 0.45 -8.28 -11.77
C LEU A 51 -0.80 -8.73 -12.56
N PRO A 52 -0.65 -9.44 -13.69
CA PRO A 52 -1.79 -9.94 -14.47
C PRO A 52 -2.79 -10.76 -13.64
N TRP A 53 -2.29 -11.53 -12.67
CA TRP A 53 -3.07 -12.38 -11.76
C TRP A 53 -3.43 -11.72 -10.41
N GLN A 54 -3.19 -10.42 -10.22
CA GLN A 54 -3.65 -9.70 -9.02
C GLN A 54 -5.17 -9.88 -8.85
N ALA A 55 -5.66 -10.27 -7.67
CA ALA A 55 -7.09 -10.49 -7.49
C ALA A 55 -7.90 -9.17 -7.62
N SER A 56 -9.18 -9.26 -8.00
CA SER A 56 -10.05 -8.09 -8.22
C SER A 56 -10.31 -7.25 -6.96
N ASN A 57 -10.11 -7.85 -5.79
CA ASN A 57 -10.32 -7.27 -4.47
C ASN A 57 -9.01 -6.90 -3.76
N VAL A 58 -7.88 -6.87 -4.48
CA VAL A 58 -6.56 -6.54 -3.91
C VAL A 58 -6.05 -5.24 -4.50
N VAL A 59 -5.54 -4.36 -3.64
CA VAL A 59 -4.70 -3.21 -4.01
C VAL A 59 -3.25 -3.59 -3.71
N MET A 60 -2.30 -3.02 -4.43
CA MET A 60 -0.87 -3.26 -4.16
C MET A 60 -0.08 -1.97 -4.36
N ALA A 61 0.96 -1.74 -3.55
CA ALA A 61 1.90 -0.65 -3.75
C ALA A 61 3.39 -1.07 -3.70
N PRO A 62 3.86 -1.93 -4.62
CA PRO A 62 5.19 -2.54 -4.52
C PRO A 62 6.35 -1.63 -4.96
N SER A 63 6.06 -0.54 -5.67
CA SER A 63 7.06 0.33 -6.32
C SER A 63 6.80 1.82 -6.07
N GLY A 64 6.14 2.15 -4.96
CA GLY A 64 5.79 3.54 -4.61
C GLY A 64 4.56 4.10 -5.33
N TYR A 65 3.96 3.33 -6.25
CA TYR A 65 2.66 3.63 -6.85
C TYR A 65 1.61 2.63 -6.39
N ILE A 66 0.38 3.12 -6.23
CA ILE A 66 -0.78 2.31 -5.84
C ILE A 66 -1.45 1.76 -7.09
N HIS A 67 -1.57 0.44 -7.14
CA HIS A 67 -2.20 -0.32 -8.22
C HIS A 67 -3.53 -0.89 -7.74
N ALA A 68 -4.62 -0.19 -8.05
CA ALA A 68 -5.98 -0.63 -7.77
C ALA A 68 -6.64 -1.10 -9.08
N ARG A 69 -7.33 -2.24 -9.09
CA ARG A 69 -8.20 -2.57 -10.22
C ARG A 69 -9.40 -1.62 -10.26
N ASN A 70 -10.04 -1.45 -11.42
CA ASN A 70 -11.19 -0.55 -11.62
C ASN A 70 -12.26 -0.60 -10.50
N LEU A 71 -12.57 -1.78 -9.96
CA LEU A 71 -13.56 -1.95 -8.88
C LEU A 71 -13.15 -1.23 -7.58
N LEU A 72 -11.84 -1.17 -7.30
CA LEU A 72 -11.24 -0.62 -6.10
C LEU A 72 -10.61 0.75 -6.31
N TYR A 73 -10.47 1.19 -7.56
CA TYR A 73 -10.03 2.55 -7.87
C TYR A 73 -11.10 3.56 -7.45
N LYS A 74 -10.69 4.59 -6.71
CA LYS A 74 -11.56 5.65 -6.21
C LYS A 74 -11.00 7.00 -6.62
N ASP A 75 -11.89 7.96 -6.83
CA ASP A 75 -11.47 9.32 -7.19
C ASP A 75 -10.89 10.06 -5.98
N ASP A 76 -11.39 9.76 -4.77
CA ASP A 76 -10.81 10.20 -3.49
C ASP A 76 -11.07 9.16 -2.39
N TYR A 77 -10.03 8.45 -1.94
CA TYR A 77 -10.15 7.47 -0.85
C TYR A 77 -10.53 8.10 0.48
N SER A 78 -10.22 9.38 0.72
CA SER A 78 -10.55 10.07 1.98
C SER A 78 -12.06 10.30 2.14
N GLN A 79 -12.83 10.25 1.05
CA GLN A 79 -14.29 10.41 1.05
C GLN A 79 -15.02 9.06 1.10
N GLU A 80 -14.30 7.95 1.10
CA GLU A 80 -14.88 6.62 1.03
C GLU A 80 -15.24 6.05 2.42
N ARG A 81 -15.87 4.88 2.41
CA ARG A 81 -16.18 4.14 3.65
C ARG A 81 -14.91 3.83 4.43
N LEU A 82 -15.02 3.72 5.75
CA LEU A 82 -13.87 3.52 6.65
C LEU A 82 -12.97 2.36 6.23
N GLY A 83 -13.54 1.26 5.71
CA GLY A 83 -12.76 0.13 5.20
C GLY A 83 -11.83 0.48 4.03
N TYR A 84 -12.27 1.33 3.10
CA TYR A 84 -11.42 1.80 2.00
C TYR A 84 -10.34 2.76 2.47
N ARG A 85 -10.67 3.66 3.41
CA ARG A 85 -9.69 4.55 4.04
C ARG A 85 -8.60 3.76 4.77
N ALA A 86 -9.00 2.78 5.57
CA ALA A 86 -8.10 1.88 6.29
C ALA A 86 -7.21 1.05 5.34
N LEU A 87 -7.79 0.50 4.27
CA LEU A 87 -7.05 -0.19 3.22
C LEU A 87 -6.03 0.74 2.56
N PHE A 88 -6.44 1.97 2.21
CA PHE A 88 -5.56 2.94 1.58
C PHE A 88 -4.36 3.29 2.46
N ILE A 89 -4.57 3.48 3.76
CA ILE A 89 -3.48 3.70 4.73
C ILE A 89 -2.51 2.51 4.80
N HIS A 90 -3.02 1.28 4.74
CA HIS A 90 -2.17 0.08 4.68
C HIS A 90 -1.27 0.13 3.43
N GLU A 91 -1.82 0.42 2.25
CA GLU A 91 -1.03 0.53 1.02
C GLU A 91 -0.02 1.69 1.06
N MET A 92 -0.36 2.78 1.74
CA MET A 92 0.57 3.89 1.95
C MET A 92 1.76 3.52 2.84
N ALA A 93 1.64 2.51 3.70
CA ALA A 93 2.79 1.96 4.42
C ALA A 93 3.78 1.28 3.46
N HIS A 94 3.30 0.61 2.42
CA HIS A 94 4.17 0.05 1.38
C HIS A 94 4.84 1.13 0.54
N VAL A 95 4.13 2.23 0.24
CA VAL A 95 4.73 3.41 -0.38
C VAL A 95 5.85 3.97 0.49
N TYR A 96 5.63 4.11 1.81
CA TYR A 96 6.64 4.56 2.76
C TYR A 96 7.86 3.63 2.80
N GLN A 97 7.64 2.32 2.88
CA GLN A 97 8.70 1.30 2.82
C GLN A 97 9.53 1.45 1.55
N HIS A 98 8.88 1.59 0.40
CA HIS A 98 9.55 1.80 -0.88
C HIS A 98 10.42 3.07 -0.88
N GLN A 99 9.91 4.20 -0.35
CA GLN A 99 10.69 5.44 -0.24
C GLN A 99 11.89 5.31 0.72
N LYS A 100 11.86 4.36 1.66
CA LYS A 100 13.01 3.98 2.50
C LYS A 100 13.89 2.88 1.85
N ASN A 101 13.77 2.65 0.54
CA ASN A 101 14.52 1.67 -0.25
C ASN A 101 14.28 0.19 0.15
N ILE A 102 13.14 -0.11 0.78
CA ILE A 102 12.74 -1.50 1.06
C ILE A 102 12.09 -2.09 -0.20
N ASN A 103 12.57 -3.26 -0.62
CA ASN A 103 12.00 -3.97 -1.77
C ASN A 103 10.70 -4.70 -1.38
N VAL A 104 9.59 -3.95 -1.36
CA VAL A 104 8.26 -4.44 -0.97
C VAL A 104 7.86 -5.67 -1.78
N LEU A 105 8.15 -5.70 -3.08
CA LEU A 105 7.80 -6.84 -3.93
C LEU A 105 8.50 -8.13 -3.49
N VAL A 106 9.81 -8.08 -3.24
CA VAL A 106 10.60 -9.25 -2.84
C VAL A 106 10.20 -9.72 -1.45
N PHE A 107 10.11 -8.81 -0.48
CA PHE A 107 9.72 -9.18 0.88
C PHE A 107 8.28 -9.69 0.95
N GLY A 108 7.37 -9.11 0.18
CA GLY A 108 5.99 -9.59 0.05
C GLY A 108 5.93 -10.99 -0.55
N ALA A 109 6.70 -11.24 -1.61
CA ALA A 109 6.81 -12.57 -2.21
C ALA A 109 7.36 -13.63 -1.23
N ILE A 110 8.39 -13.27 -0.43
CA ILE A 110 8.95 -14.15 0.61
C ILE A 110 7.90 -14.48 1.68
N LEU A 111 7.15 -13.47 2.15
CA LEU A 111 6.11 -13.68 3.16
C LEU A 111 4.97 -14.55 2.63
N GLN A 112 4.54 -14.33 1.39
CA GLN A 112 3.52 -15.15 0.75
C GLN A 112 4.00 -16.60 0.55
N LEU A 113 5.26 -16.79 0.14
CA LEU A 113 5.85 -18.12 0.03
C LEU A 113 5.87 -18.83 1.40
N ALA A 114 6.31 -18.14 2.46
CA ALA A 114 6.31 -18.68 3.82
C ALA A 114 4.89 -19.05 4.30
N TYR A 115 3.88 -18.23 3.98
CA TYR A 115 2.48 -18.52 4.26
C TYR A 115 2.04 -19.84 3.60
N PHE A 116 2.29 -20.02 2.30
CA PHE A 116 1.89 -21.23 1.60
C PHE A 116 2.71 -22.47 1.97
N CYS A 117 4.04 -22.35 2.09
CA CYS A 117 4.93 -23.46 2.46
C CYS A 117 4.74 -23.94 3.89
N SER A 118 4.25 -23.08 4.79
CA SER A 118 3.87 -23.48 6.16
C SER A 118 2.49 -24.13 6.23
N PHE A 119 1.85 -24.43 5.10
CA PHE A 119 0.45 -24.85 5.02
C PHE A 119 -0.49 -23.88 5.76
N LYS A 120 -0.22 -22.57 5.63
CA LYS A 120 -0.98 -21.47 6.26
C LYS A 120 -0.92 -21.45 7.79
N LYS A 121 0.04 -22.15 8.41
CA LYS A 121 0.27 -22.08 9.86
C LYS A 121 0.93 -20.76 10.27
N TYR A 122 1.85 -20.25 9.44
CA TYR A 122 2.40 -18.91 9.60
C TYR A 122 1.41 -17.90 9.03
N ASN A 123 1.10 -16.82 9.75
CA ASN A 123 0.26 -15.72 9.26
C ASN A 123 1.08 -14.43 9.24
N PRO A 124 1.45 -13.90 8.05
CA PRO A 124 2.28 -12.70 7.96
C PRO A 124 1.58 -11.44 8.46
N TYR A 125 0.24 -11.43 8.53
CA TYR A 125 -0.57 -10.30 8.99
C TYR A 125 -0.74 -10.25 10.51
N HIS A 126 -0.62 -11.39 11.19
CA HIS A 126 -0.79 -11.42 12.63
C HIS A 126 0.42 -10.79 13.32
N TYR A 127 0.19 -9.77 14.15
CA TYR A 127 1.21 -9.14 14.97
C TYR A 127 0.71 -8.92 16.40
N GLN A 128 1.67 -8.75 17.30
CA GLN A 128 1.44 -8.28 18.67
C GLN A 128 2.44 -7.17 18.94
N LEU A 129 1.97 -6.07 19.53
CA LEU A 129 2.85 -5.00 19.96
C LEU A 129 3.74 -5.51 21.09
N LYS A 130 5.04 -5.43 20.89
CA LYS A 130 6.04 -5.74 21.92
C LYS A 130 6.65 -4.45 22.45
N PRO A 131 6.81 -4.31 23.78
CA PRO A 131 7.55 -3.18 24.35
C PRO A 131 8.91 -3.02 23.68
N ASN A 132 9.28 -1.78 23.35
CA ASN A 132 10.56 -1.41 22.72
C ASN A 132 10.84 -1.97 21.32
N LYS A 133 9.91 -2.72 20.71
CA LYS A 133 10.06 -3.19 19.32
C LYS A 133 9.71 -2.04 18.37
N ALA A 134 10.66 -1.64 17.53
CA ALA A 134 10.46 -0.51 16.62
C ALA A 134 9.57 -0.88 15.43
N TYR A 135 8.99 0.12 14.76
CA TYR A 135 8.14 -0.07 13.58
C TYR A 135 8.82 -0.92 12.49
N PHE A 136 10.06 -0.60 12.14
CA PHE A 136 10.81 -1.31 11.11
C PHE A 136 11.29 -2.73 11.52
N ASP A 137 11.11 -3.13 12.79
CA ASP A 137 11.41 -4.50 13.24
C ASP A 137 10.23 -5.47 12.99
N TYR A 138 9.08 -4.96 12.55
CA TYR A 138 7.96 -5.79 12.09
C TYR A 138 8.14 -6.13 10.60
N ASN A 139 7.52 -7.22 10.13
CA ASN A 139 7.56 -7.51 8.69
C ASN A 139 6.72 -6.50 7.90
N ILE A 140 6.88 -6.43 6.58
CA ILE A 140 6.26 -5.37 5.76
C ILE A 140 4.72 -5.37 5.78
N GLU A 141 4.07 -6.54 5.93
CA GLU A 141 2.60 -6.66 6.00
C GLU A 141 2.11 -6.24 7.39
N GLN A 142 2.84 -6.62 8.45
CA GLN A 142 2.56 -6.16 9.82
C GLN A 142 2.73 -4.65 9.94
N GLN A 143 3.74 -4.07 9.29
CA GLN A 143 3.94 -2.63 9.22
C GLN A 143 2.74 -1.92 8.55
N GLY A 144 2.16 -2.51 7.50
CA GLY A 144 0.92 -2.01 6.89
C GLY A 144 -0.27 -2.09 7.84
N ASP A 145 -0.42 -3.21 8.54
CA ASP A 145 -1.49 -3.41 9.52
C ASP A 145 -1.35 -2.50 10.75
N ILE A 146 -0.12 -2.22 11.19
CA ILE A 146 0.17 -1.23 12.24
C ILE A 146 -0.26 0.16 11.78
N ALA A 147 0.12 0.59 10.56
CA ALA A 147 -0.29 1.90 10.03
C ALA A 147 -1.82 2.03 9.96
N ARG A 148 -2.50 0.97 9.49
CA ARG A 148 -3.97 0.88 9.49
C ARG A 148 -4.55 1.03 10.90
N ASP A 149 -4.00 0.30 11.87
CA ASP A 149 -4.53 0.29 13.23
C ASP A 149 -4.25 1.61 13.99
N ILE A 150 -3.16 2.32 13.66
CA ILE A 150 -2.90 3.71 14.09
C ILE A 150 -4.01 4.63 13.56
N TYR A 151 -4.31 4.58 12.26
CA TYR A 151 -5.38 5.38 11.66
C TYR A 151 -6.75 5.11 12.31
N LEU A 152 -7.03 3.84 12.60
CA LEU A 152 -8.25 3.42 13.28
C LEU A 152 -8.25 3.73 14.79
N LYS A 153 -7.21 4.39 15.31
CA LYS A 153 -7.05 4.75 16.73
C LYS A 153 -7.09 3.55 17.68
N ARG A 154 -6.63 2.39 17.22
CA ARG A 154 -6.57 1.16 18.01
C ARG A 154 -5.28 1.06 18.82
N ILE A 155 -4.22 1.71 18.35
CA ILE A 155 -2.89 1.72 18.95
C ILE A 155 -2.27 3.13 18.83
N GLU A 156 -1.25 3.39 19.65
CA GLU A 156 -0.47 4.63 19.57
C GLU A 156 0.38 4.70 18.29
N ASN A 157 0.68 5.92 17.84
CA ASN A 157 1.46 6.13 16.62
C ASN A 157 2.96 5.88 16.82
N ILE A 158 3.34 4.61 16.80
CA ILE A 158 4.75 4.17 16.91
C ILE A 158 5.60 4.48 15.66
N ILE A 159 4.98 4.95 14.57
CA ILE A 159 5.69 5.37 13.35
C ILE A 159 6.37 6.71 13.60
N LEU A 160 5.66 7.65 14.26
CA LEU A 160 6.16 8.99 14.55
C LEU A 160 6.93 9.09 15.88
N MET A 161 6.69 8.20 16.85
CA MET A 161 7.27 8.28 18.19
C MET A 161 8.80 8.18 18.26
N LYS A 162 9.48 7.69 17.21
CA LYS A 162 10.93 7.45 17.24
C LYS A 162 11.76 8.43 16.41
N GLU A 163 11.14 9.23 15.53
CA GLU A 163 11.84 10.26 14.74
C GLU A 163 11.98 11.60 15.49
N SER A 164 11.38 11.74 16.67
CA SER A 164 11.57 12.88 17.58
C SER A 164 12.85 12.82 18.42
N ILE A 165 13.72 11.84 18.17
CA ILE A 165 15.03 11.68 18.83
C ILE A 165 16.14 11.69 17.77
N HIS A 166 16.29 12.79 17.05
CA HIS A 166 17.50 13.12 16.30
C HIS A 166 17.83 14.61 16.46
#